data_AF-W5TNP5-F1
#
_entry.id   AF-W5TNP5-F1
#
_cell.length_a   1.000
_cell.length_b   1.000
_cell.length_c   1.000
_cell.angle_alpha   90.00
_cell.angle_beta   90.00
_cell.angle_gamma   90.00
#
_symmetry.space_group_name_H-M   'P 1'
#
loop_
_entity.id
_entity.type
_entity.pdbx_description
1 polymer ?
#
loop_
_entity_poly.entity_id
_entity_poly.type
_entity_poly.pdbx_seq_one_letter_code
_entity_poly.pdbx_strand_id
1 'polypeptide(L)'
;MSTTPRARTSAPKEASAPKVGRYYELKEEVAPIPDYVLTEKIRIKEPTREQMQAFWKAPAGEESDRVLLGDAADAVFALYAKLPQRQYNAMTRDIWNHFFPGTGGDEGKSEESSN
;
A
#
# COMPACT_ATOMS: atom_id res chain seq x y z
N MET A 1 15.74 -12.21 -56.43
CA MET A 1 14.48 -11.98 -55.71
C MET A 1 14.14 -13.24 -54.94
N SER A 2 14.08 -13.18 -53.61
CA SER A 2 13.30 -14.05 -52.71
C SER A 2 13.69 -13.70 -51.28
N THR A 3 12.89 -12.83 -50.67
CA THR A 3 13.05 -12.30 -49.33
C THR A 3 12.20 -13.16 -48.39
N THR A 4 12.82 -13.92 -47.50
CA THR A 4 12.11 -14.67 -46.44
C THR A 4 11.90 -13.74 -45.23
N PRO A 5 10.66 -13.55 -44.74
CA PRO A 5 10.42 -12.72 -43.57
C PRO A 5 10.83 -13.46 -42.29
N ARG A 6 11.72 -12.81 -41.53
CA ARG A 6 12.13 -13.15 -40.17
C ARG A 6 10.92 -12.96 -39.24
N ALA A 7 10.30 -14.06 -38.82
CA ALA A 7 9.31 -14.04 -37.76
C ALA A 7 9.95 -13.48 -36.48
N ARG A 8 9.48 -12.30 -36.05
CA ARG A 8 9.79 -11.73 -34.75
C ARG A 8 9.18 -12.64 -33.70
N THR A 9 10.03 -13.30 -32.93
CA THR A 9 9.67 -13.91 -31.65
C THR A 9 9.15 -12.80 -30.75
N SER A 10 7.83 -12.68 -30.64
CA SER A 10 7.20 -11.91 -29.57
C SER A 10 7.51 -12.64 -28.27
N ALA A 11 8.48 -12.12 -27.51
CA ALA A 11 8.68 -12.50 -26.12
C ALA A 11 7.34 -12.38 -25.38
N PRO A 12 6.99 -13.32 -24.49
CA PRO A 12 5.84 -13.13 -23.62
C PRO A 12 6.12 -11.88 -22.81
N LYS A 13 5.26 -10.86 -23.01
CA LYS A 13 5.20 -9.68 -22.18
C LYS A 13 5.00 -10.18 -20.76
N GLU A 14 6.10 -10.23 -20.03
CA GLU A 14 6.19 -10.52 -18.62
C GLU A 14 5.08 -9.71 -17.96
N ALA A 15 3.99 -10.41 -17.63
CA ALA A 15 2.90 -9.84 -16.90
C ALA A 15 3.53 -9.43 -15.59
N SER A 16 3.80 -8.12 -15.44
CA SER A 16 4.34 -7.53 -14.24
C SER A 16 3.39 -7.92 -13.11
N ALA A 17 3.73 -9.01 -12.43
CA ALA A 17 3.05 -9.43 -11.23
C ALA A 17 3.09 -8.22 -10.28
N PRO A 18 1.97 -7.91 -9.61
CA PRO A 18 1.93 -6.77 -8.71
C PRO A 18 3.09 -6.89 -7.71
N LYS A 19 3.92 -5.83 -7.63
CA LYS A 19 5.14 -5.74 -6.78
C LYS A 19 4.91 -6.11 -5.30
N VAL A 20 3.65 -6.25 -4.89
CA VAL A 20 3.19 -6.73 -3.58
C VAL A 20 3.77 -8.11 -3.23
N GLY A 21 3.99 -8.99 -4.20
CA GLY A 21 4.59 -10.31 -3.96
C GLY A 21 6.00 -10.22 -3.36
N ARG A 22 6.85 -9.36 -3.95
CA ARG A 22 8.24 -9.17 -3.51
C ARG A 22 8.37 -8.53 -2.14
N TYR A 23 7.46 -7.63 -1.76
CA TYR A 23 7.51 -6.93 -0.47
C TYR A 23 7.41 -7.89 0.72
N TYR A 24 6.51 -8.89 0.65
CA TYR A 24 6.38 -9.89 1.71
C TYR A 24 7.52 -10.92 1.72
N GLU A 25 8.17 -11.19 0.59
CA GLU A 25 9.33 -12.08 0.50
C GLU A 25 10.62 -11.42 1.05
N LEU A 26 10.77 -10.10 0.88
CA LEU A 26 11.89 -9.32 1.43
C LEU A 26 11.75 -9.03 2.93
N LYS A 27 10.56 -9.23 3.50
CA LYS A 27 10.23 -8.86 4.88
C LYS A 27 10.95 -9.71 5.93
N GLU A 28 11.43 -10.91 5.59
CA GLU A 28 12.28 -11.70 6.50
C GLU A 28 13.65 -11.05 6.74
N GLU A 29 14.09 -10.13 5.88
CA GLU A 29 15.40 -9.48 5.96
C GLU A 29 15.35 -8.05 6.54
N VAL A 30 14.14 -7.47 6.67
CA VAL A 30 13.94 -6.09 7.12
C VAL A 30 13.27 -6.08 8.50
N ALA A 31 13.72 -5.19 9.39
CA ALA A 31 13.16 -5.05 10.73
C ALA A 31 11.62 -4.84 10.68
N PRO A 32 10.85 -5.40 11.63
CA PRO A 32 9.41 -5.27 11.65
C PRO A 32 9.01 -3.78 11.72
N ILE A 33 8.07 -3.38 10.85
CA ILE A 33 7.55 -2.01 10.86
C ILE A 33 6.71 -1.83 12.13
N PRO A 34 6.95 -0.77 12.93
CA PRO A 34 6.19 -0.55 14.15
C PRO A 34 4.72 -0.26 13.83
N ASP A 35 3.83 -0.58 14.77
CA ASP A 35 2.41 -0.24 14.66
C ASP A 35 2.23 1.28 14.47
N TYR A 36 1.28 1.66 13.61
CA TYR A 36 0.90 3.05 13.42
C TYR A 36 -0.01 3.50 14.57
N VAL A 37 0.44 4.49 15.35
CA VAL A 37 -0.26 4.95 16.55
C VAL A 37 -1.09 6.19 16.20
N LEU A 38 -2.40 6.00 16.10
CA LEU A 38 -3.37 7.10 15.93
C LEU A 38 -3.64 7.83 17.24
N THR A 39 -3.84 7.05 18.30
CA THR A 39 -4.00 7.51 19.68
C THR A 39 -3.45 6.43 20.62
N GLU A 40 -3.34 6.72 21.92
CA GLU A 40 -2.89 5.71 22.91
C GLU A 40 -3.73 4.42 22.88
N LYS A 41 -5.00 4.51 22.46
CA LYS A 41 -5.95 3.39 22.38
C LYS A 41 -6.14 2.81 20.98
N ILE A 42 -5.79 3.55 19.93
CA ILE A 42 -5.98 3.14 18.53
C ILE A 42 -4.62 2.93 17.90
N ARG A 43 -4.25 1.66 17.76
CA ARG A 43 -3.03 1.23 17.08
C ARG A 43 -3.42 0.40 15.87
N ILE A 44 -2.94 0.82 14.71
CA ILE A 44 -3.13 0.10 13.46
C ILE A 44 -1.90 -0.75 13.28
N LYS A 45 -2.10 -2.05 13.11
CA LYS A 45 -1.03 -2.99 12.82
C LYS A 45 -0.71 -2.98 11.34
N GLU A 46 0.48 -3.41 11.00
CA GLU A 46 0.82 -3.63 9.60
C GLU A 46 -0.16 -4.63 8.96
N PRO A 47 -0.76 -4.31 7.80
CA PRO A 47 -1.71 -5.19 7.15
C PRO A 47 -1.04 -6.48 6.70
N THR A 48 -1.71 -7.60 6.95
CA THR A 48 -1.24 -8.91 6.50
C THR A 48 -1.34 -9.03 4.98
N ARG A 49 -0.59 -10.00 4.41
CA ARG A 49 -0.65 -10.28 2.97
C ARG A 49 -2.06 -10.62 2.50
N GLU A 50 -2.83 -11.29 3.34
CA GLU A 50 -4.22 -11.64 3.06
C GLU A 50 -5.12 -10.40 3.07
N GLN A 51 -4.94 -9.50 4.04
CA GLN A 51 -5.64 -8.21 4.05
C GLN A 51 -5.29 -7.38 2.82
N MET A 52 -4.03 -7.31 2.42
CA MET A 52 -3.64 -6.60 1.21
C MET A 52 -4.27 -7.22 -0.04
N GLN A 53 -4.29 -8.55 -0.16
CA GLN A 53 -4.99 -9.21 -1.26
C GLN A 53 -6.50 -8.93 -1.27
N ALA A 54 -7.13 -8.88 -0.09
CA ALA A 54 -8.53 -8.52 0.05
C ALA A 54 -8.75 -7.04 -0.28
N PHE A 55 -7.84 -6.14 0.09
CA PHE A 55 -7.89 -4.71 -0.21
C PHE A 55 -7.91 -4.47 -1.73
N TRP A 56 -7.04 -5.15 -2.48
CA TRP A 56 -7.01 -5.05 -3.95
C TRP A 56 -8.24 -5.62 -4.65
N LYS A 57 -9.02 -6.47 -3.97
CA LYS A 57 -10.25 -7.06 -4.49
C LYS A 57 -11.51 -6.32 -4.01
N ALA A 58 -11.39 -5.53 -2.94
CA ALA A 58 -12.50 -4.80 -2.35
C ALA A 58 -12.89 -3.60 -3.24
N PRO A 59 -14.17 -3.21 -3.23
CA PRO A 59 -14.59 -1.95 -3.84
C PRO A 59 -13.91 -0.77 -3.12
N ALA A 60 -13.55 0.25 -3.89
CA ALA A 60 -12.87 1.44 -3.38
C ALA A 60 -13.73 2.19 -2.36
N GLY A 61 -13.07 2.84 -1.39
CA GLY A 61 -13.71 3.62 -0.33
C GLY A 61 -13.75 2.85 0.99
N GLU A 62 -14.85 2.99 1.73
CA GLU A 62 -14.96 2.53 3.12
C GLU A 62 -14.72 1.01 3.28
N GLU A 63 -15.15 0.19 2.31
CA GLU A 63 -14.92 -1.26 2.34
C GLU A 63 -13.45 -1.62 2.19
N SER A 64 -12.73 -0.98 1.27
CA SER A 64 -11.27 -1.15 1.17
C SER A 64 -10.55 -0.66 2.43
N ASP A 65 -10.98 0.47 3.00
CA ASP A 65 -10.36 1.01 4.21
C ASP A 65 -10.61 0.11 5.43
N ARG A 66 -11.78 -0.53 5.55
CA ARG A 66 -12.05 -1.54 6.59
C ARG A 66 -11.07 -2.70 6.54
N VAL A 67 -10.77 -3.18 5.34
CA VAL A 67 -9.84 -4.29 5.15
C VAL A 67 -8.42 -3.90 5.58
N LEU A 68 -8.00 -2.67 5.24
CA LEU A 68 -6.69 -2.13 5.62
C LEU A 68 -6.57 -1.90 7.14
N LEU A 69 -7.59 -1.31 7.75
CA LEU A 69 -7.62 -0.95 9.17
C LEU A 69 -7.88 -2.16 10.09
N GLY A 70 -8.49 -3.23 9.58
CA GLY A 70 -8.77 -4.46 10.31
C GLY A 70 -9.60 -4.20 11.57
N ASP A 71 -9.17 -4.78 12.71
CA ASP A 71 -9.83 -4.60 14.01
C ASP A 71 -9.91 -3.14 14.48
N ALA A 72 -9.02 -2.26 14.00
CA ALA A 72 -9.05 -0.84 14.37
C ALA A 72 -10.10 -0.04 13.60
N ALA A 73 -10.71 -0.61 12.54
CA ALA A 73 -11.58 0.12 11.62
C ALA A 73 -12.74 0.83 12.34
N ASP A 74 -13.45 0.15 13.24
CA ASP A 74 -14.60 0.72 13.95
C ASP A 74 -14.20 1.92 14.82
N ALA A 75 -13.10 1.79 15.57
CA ALA A 75 -12.58 2.87 16.41
C ALA A 75 -12.08 4.06 15.57
N VAL A 76 -11.47 3.78 14.42
CA VAL A 76 -11.00 4.80 13.48
C VAL A 76 -12.18 5.54 12.86
N PHE A 77 -13.20 4.84 12.37
CA PHE A 77 -14.39 5.51 11.82
C PHE A 77 -15.12 6.30 12.89
N ALA A 78 -15.25 5.80 14.12
CA ALA A 78 -15.85 6.54 15.22
C ALA A 78 -15.06 7.83 15.52
N LEU A 79 -13.72 7.80 15.48
CA LEU A 79 -12.87 8.96 15.69
C LEU A 79 -13.06 10.02 14.59
N TYR A 80 -13.17 9.58 13.33
CA TYR A 80 -13.27 10.47 12.18
C TYR A 80 -14.70 10.79 11.73
N ALA A 81 -15.73 10.15 12.27
CA ALA A 81 -17.14 10.37 11.91
C ALA A 81 -17.61 11.82 12.11
N LYS A 82 -16.98 12.55 13.04
CA LYS A 82 -17.28 13.96 13.33
C LYS A 82 -16.25 14.92 12.74
N LEU A 83 -15.22 14.40 12.07
CA LEU A 83 -14.14 15.18 11.48
C LEU A 83 -14.39 15.39 9.98
N PRO A 84 -13.86 16.48 9.40
CA PRO A 84 -13.98 16.68 7.98
C PRO A 84 -13.20 15.61 7.20
N GLN A 85 -13.78 15.11 6.10
CA GLN A 85 -13.23 14.04 5.26
C GLN A 85 -11.75 14.22 4.87
N ARG A 86 -11.30 15.48 4.70
CA ARG A 86 -9.89 15.80 4.43
C ARG A 86 -8.91 15.26 5.49
N GLN A 87 -9.32 15.23 6.76
CA GLN A 87 -8.48 14.71 7.84
C GLN A 87 -8.41 13.19 7.79
N TYR A 88 -9.52 12.54 7.42
CA TYR A 88 -9.54 11.10 7.19
C TYR A 88 -8.61 10.73 6.03
N ASN A 89 -8.73 11.40 4.89
CA ASN A 89 -7.87 11.15 3.72
C ASN A 89 -6.38 11.39 4.02
N ALA A 90 -6.05 12.42 4.81
CA ALA A 90 -4.68 12.69 5.23
C ALA A 90 -4.12 11.55 6.09
N MET A 91 -4.91 11.03 7.02
CA MET A 91 -4.54 9.89 7.86
C MET A 91 -4.37 8.61 7.04
N THR A 92 -5.28 8.29 6.12
CA THR A 92 -5.13 7.12 5.25
C THR A 92 -3.85 7.19 4.43
N ARG A 93 -3.50 8.37 3.90
CA ARG A 93 -2.22 8.58 3.20
C ARG A 93 -1.01 8.38 4.10
N ASP A 94 -1.08 8.85 5.35
CA ASP A 94 0.01 8.72 6.31
C ASP A 94 0.24 7.25 6.72
N ILE A 95 -0.82 6.49 6.93
CA ILE A 95 -0.78 5.03 7.15
C ILE A 95 -0.12 4.32 5.97
N TRP A 96 -0.49 4.67 4.74
CA TRP A 96 0.11 4.11 3.54
C TRP A 96 1.61 4.40 3.46
N ASN A 97 2.03 5.63 3.75
CA ASN A 97 3.44 5.99 3.78
C ASN A 97 4.23 5.27 4.89
N HIS A 98 3.61 5.07 6.05
CA HIS A 98 4.22 4.41 7.20
C HIS A 98 4.50 2.92 6.93
N PHE A 99 3.52 2.20 6.38
CA PHE A 99 3.65 0.76 6.11
C PHE A 99 4.27 0.43 4.75
N PHE A 100 4.17 1.34 3.77
CA PHE A 100 4.63 1.12 2.41
C PHE A 100 5.54 2.24 1.91
N PRO A 101 6.63 2.56 2.62
CA PRO A 101 7.55 3.62 2.23
C PRO A 101 8.09 3.38 0.81
N GLY A 102 7.92 4.37 -0.08
CA GLY A 102 8.38 4.31 -1.47
C GLY A 102 7.38 3.74 -2.49
N THR A 103 6.17 3.33 -2.07
CA THR A 103 5.18 2.71 -2.99
C THR A 103 4.08 3.67 -3.46
N GLY A 104 3.97 4.87 -2.89
CA GLY A 104 3.02 5.87 -3.35
C GLY A 104 2.70 6.93 -2.30
N GLY A 105 3.30 8.10 -2.45
CA GLY A 105 3.10 9.25 -1.57
C GLY A 105 4.09 10.39 -1.78
N ASP A 106 5.12 10.20 -2.60
CA ASP A 106 6.03 11.25 -3.06
C ASP A 106 5.67 11.66 -4.50
N GLU A 107 4.68 12.56 -4.61
CA GLU A 107 4.94 13.75 -5.40
C GLU A 107 5.42 14.78 -4.36
N GLY A 108 6.72 14.82 -4.13
CA GLY A 108 7.40 15.91 -3.42
C GLY A 108 7.97 15.54 -2.06
N LYS A 109 9.21 15.03 -2.08
CA LYS A 109 10.42 15.46 -1.35
C LYS A 109 11.39 14.29 -1.17
N SER A 110 11.92 13.80 -2.29
CA SER A 110 13.31 13.32 -2.33
C SER A 110 14.24 14.53 -2.22
N GLU A 111 14.57 14.93 -0.99
CA GLU A 111 15.80 15.67 -0.67
C GLU A 111 16.52 14.91 0.46
N GLU A 112 17.06 13.75 0.07
CA GLU A 112 18.38 13.28 0.51
C GLU A 112 19.39 14.23 -0.17
N SER A 113 20.43 14.82 0.42
CA SER A 113 21.33 14.36 1.47
C SER A 113 22.12 15.56 2.03
N SER A 114 22.65 15.33 3.23
CA SER A 114 23.71 16.06 3.92
C SER A 114 24.87 16.62 3.08
N ASN A 115 25.34 17.79 3.52
CA ASN A 115 26.73 18.21 3.73
C ASN A 115 27.80 17.98 2.64
#